data_AF-A0A3D5DWC6-F1
#
_entry.id   AF-A0A3D5DWC6-F1
#
_cell.length_a   1.000
_cell.length_b   1.000
_cell.length_c   1.000
_cell.angle_alpha   90.00
_cell.angle_beta   90.00
_cell.angle_gamma   90.00
#
_symmetry.space_group_name_H-M   'P 1'
#
loop_
_entity.id
_entity.type
_entity.pdbx_description
1 polymer ?
#
loop_
_entity_poly.entity_id
_entity_poly.type
_entity_poly.pdbx_seq_one_letter_code
_entity_poly.pdbx_strand_id
1 'polypeptide(L)'
;NATNLYAGLDNWLNSALHFPHYPDPAAYLGVIGLLALITAGAVWMISRLFARPDLKFAGGGRFLDRASRFRAYFIPIAYGLIPVVGADYFARQLPKFFQHALRLVPAVQQTLGSSAVRSPLYQARLLSDPRIVTVQVAIIAIGTLAALWSTWRIASRELVPVSRGTVGVRVAALGLVLACGVAAAVLYGLINAAD
;
A
#
# COMPACT_ATOMS: atom_id res chain seq x y z
N ASN A 1 -14.10 9.61 0.31
CA ASN A 1 -14.94 8.63 -0.38
C ASN A 1 -14.61 7.28 0.20
N ALA A 2 -15.53 6.77 1.03
CA ALA A 2 -15.38 5.54 1.78
C ALA A 2 -16.30 4.50 1.14
N THR A 3 -15.83 3.27 0.97
CA THR A 3 -16.69 2.18 0.51
C THR A 3 -17.84 1.97 1.49
N ASN A 4 -18.99 1.47 1.03
CA ASN A 4 -20.16 1.19 1.89
C ASN A 4 -19.81 0.33 3.12
N LEU A 5 -18.82 -0.56 2.99
CA LEU A 5 -18.26 -1.34 4.09
C LEU A 5 -17.56 -0.46 5.14
N TYR A 6 -16.74 0.50 4.71
CA TYR A 6 -16.07 1.42 5.62
C TYR A 6 -17.08 2.34 6.32
N ALA A 7 -18.10 2.82 5.62
CA ALA A 7 -19.15 3.66 6.21
C ALA A 7 -19.95 2.93 7.30
N GLY A 8 -20.27 1.64 7.09
CA GLY A 8 -20.93 0.82 8.11
C GLY A 8 -20.05 0.56 9.35
N LEU A 9 -18.76 0.32 9.14
CA LEU A 9 -17.79 0.06 10.21
C LEU A 9 -17.52 1.34 11.03
N ASP A 10 -17.39 2.48 10.36
CA ASP A 10 -17.23 3.81 10.97
C ASP A 10 -18.46 4.19 11.81
N ASN A 11 -19.68 3.99 11.29
CA ASN A 11 -20.91 4.26 12.05
C ASN A 11 -21.04 3.38 13.30
N TRP A 12 -20.69 2.11 13.21
CA TRP A 12 -20.70 1.21 14.37
C TRP A 12 -19.64 1.62 15.41
N LEU A 13 -18.40 1.87 14.98
CA LEU A 13 -17.31 2.30 15.87
C LEU A 13 -17.62 3.64 16.54
N ASN A 14 -18.13 4.62 15.78
CA ASN A 14 -18.51 5.92 16.31
C ASN A 14 -19.66 5.80 17.32
N SER A 15 -20.62 4.88 17.10
CA SER A 15 -21.69 4.60 18.06
C SER A 15 -21.21 3.86 19.32
N ALA A 16 -20.18 3.02 19.21
CA ALA A 16 -19.62 2.26 20.33
C ALA A 16 -18.63 3.07 21.17
N LEU A 17 -17.79 3.89 20.53
CA LEU A 17 -16.70 4.64 21.16
C LEU A 17 -17.05 6.11 21.46
N HIS A 18 -18.25 6.57 21.08
CA HIS A 18 -18.72 7.94 21.26
C HIS A 18 -17.75 9.00 20.70
N PHE A 19 -17.04 8.67 19.62
CA PHE A 19 -16.03 9.52 19.00
C PHE A 19 -16.48 9.91 17.57
N PRO A 20 -17.28 10.97 17.37
CA PRO A 20 -17.90 11.28 16.09
C PRO A 20 -16.97 11.98 15.07
N HIS A 21 -15.65 12.00 15.31
CA HIS A 21 -14.71 12.75 14.48
C HIS A 21 -13.94 11.84 13.52
N TYR A 22 -14.00 12.18 12.23
CA TYR A 22 -13.19 11.56 11.19
C TYR A 22 -11.75 12.12 11.19
N PRO A 23 -10.71 11.28 10.99
CA PRO A 23 -10.75 9.82 10.96
C PRO A 23 -10.82 9.22 12.38
N ASP A 24 -11.66 8.19 12.58
CA ASP A 24 -11.68 7.42 13.82
C ASP A 24 -10.31 6.71 14.02
N PRO A 25 -9.56 7.03 15.08
CA PRO A 25 -8.26 6.42 15.35
C PRO A 25 -8.36 4.90 15.56
N ALA A 26 -9.48 4.39 16.10
CA ALA A 26 -9.67 2.96 16.30
C ALA A 26 -9.86 2.22 14.98
N ALA A 27 -10.72 2.72 14.08
CA ALA A 27 -10.85 2.20 12.72
C ALA A 27 -9.50 2.25 11.98
N TYR A 28 -8.79 3.38 12.06
CA TYR A 28 -7.55 3.58 11.33
C TYR A 28 -6.44 2.64 11.82
N LEU A 29 -6.18 2.58 13.12
CA LEU A 29 -5.19 1.67 13.70
C LEU A 29 -5.60 0.21 13.56
N GLY A 30 -6.89 -0.09 13.67
CA GLY A 30 -7.45 -1.43 13.48
C GLY A 30 -7.20 -1.97 12.08
N VAL A 31 -7.45 -1.17 11.05
CA VAL A 31 -7.18 -1.56 9.65
C VAL A 31 -5.68 -1.77 9.41
N ILE A 32 -4.82 -0.89 9.94
CA ILE A 32 -3.36 -1.06 9.84
C ILE A 32 -2.92 -2.35 10.54
N GLY A 33 -3.39 -2.59 11.76
CA GLY A 33 -3.10 -3.80 12.53
C GLY A 33 -3.56 -5.05 11.81
N LEU A 34 -4.76 -5.05 11.24
CA LEU A 34 -5.30 -6.18 10.47
C LEU A 34 -4.45 -6.47 9.23
N LEU A 35 -4.09 -5.44 8.45
CA LEU A 35 -3.23 -5.60 7.28
C LEU A 35 -1.85 -6.15 7.67
N ALA A 36 -1.26 -5.62 8.76
CA ALA A 36 0.01 -6.09 9.28
C ALA A 36 -0.07 -7.57 9.71
N LEU A 37 -1.16 -7.98 10.38
CA LEU A 37 -1.40 -9.37 10.76
C LEU A 37 -1.57 -10.30 9.56
N ILE A 38 -2.31 -9.87 8.53
CA ILE A 38 -2.48 -10.64 7.29
C ILE A 38 -1.14 -10.83 6.60
N THR A 39 -0.35 -9.77 6.43
CA THR A 39 0.97 -9.86 5.80
C THR A 39 1.93 -10.72 6.63
N ALA A 40 1.98 -10.52 7.95
CA ALA A 40 2.79 -11.33 8.85
C ALA A 40 2.37 -12.81 8.82
N GLY A 41 1.07 -13.09 8.81
CA GLY A 41 0.53 -14.45 8.70
C GLY A 41 0.90 -15.11 7.38
N ALA A 42 0.80 -14.40 6.26
CA ALA A 42 1.21 -14.91 4.95
C ALA A 42 2.72 -15.23 4.90
N VAL A 43 3.56 -14.31 5.40
CA VAL A 43 5.01 -14.54 5.51
C VAL A 43 5.32 -15.73 6.41
N TRP A 44 4.63 -15.84 7.55
CA TRP A 44 4.80 -16.96 8.47
C TRP A 44 4.45 -18.29 7.78
N MET A 45 3.34 -18.35 7.03
CA MET A 45 2.95 -19.52 6.25
C MET A 45 3.99 -19.88 5.19
N ILE A 46 4.48 -18.91 4.41
CA ILE A 46 5.55 -19.12 3.42
C ILE A 46 6.80 -19.68 4.10
N SER A 47 7.20 -19.10 5.23
CA SER A 47 8.36 -19.56 6.00
C SER A 47 8.16 -20.98 6.54
N ARG A 48 6.93 -21.35 6.95
CA ARG A 48 6.62 -22.67 7.49
C ARG A 48 6.66 -23.76 6.40
N LEU A 49 6.20 -23.42 5.20
CA LEU A 49 6.12 -24.33 4.05
C LEU A 49 7.47 -24.53 3.36
N PHE A 50 8.26 -23.47 3.20
CA PHE A 50 9.45 -23.50 2.35
C PHE A 50 10.79 -23.52 3.11
N ALA A 51 10.84 -23.20 4.41
CA ALA A 51 12.12 -23.14 5.13
C ALA A 51 12.80 -24.51 5.26
N ARG A 52 14.12 -24.51 5.07
CA ARG A 52 14.96 -25.69 5.32
C ARG A 52 14.90 -26.08 6.81
N PRO A 53 14.82 -27.39 7.12
CA PRO A 53 14.82 -27.86 8.51
C PRO A 53 16.19 -27.67 9.17
N ASP A 54 17.26 -27.73 8.37
CA ASP A 54 18.64 -27.83 8.84
C ASP A 54 19.26 -26.47 9.21
N LEU A 55 18.52 -25.37 8.99
CA LEU A 55 18.98 -24.03 9.34
C LEU A 55 18.92 -23.83 10.85
N LYS A 56 20.10 -23.75 11.46
CA LYS A 56 20.27 -23.31 12.84
C LYS A 56 20.32 -21.79 12.87
N PHE A 57 19.31 -21.18 13.47
CA PHE A 57 19.30 -19.74 13.72
C PHE A 57 19.93 -19.46 15.08
N ALA A 58 20.89 -18.53 15.14
CA ALA A 58 21.53 -18.14 16.40
C ALA A 58 20.49 -17.47 17.32
N GLY A 59 20.22 -18.09 18.47
CA GLY A 59 19.19 -17.65 19.41
C GLY A 59 19.64 -16.67 20.50
N GLY A 60 20.95 -16.37 20.59
CA GLY A 60 21.54 -15.55 21.65
C GLY A 60 21.73 -14.08 21.26
N GLY A 61 21.29 -13.17 22.13
CA GLY A 61 21.44 -11.71 21.96
C GLY A 61 20.20 -10.91 22.37
N ARG A 62 20.21 -9.58 22.17
CA ARG A 62 19.02 -8.72 22.30
C ARG A 62 17.95 -9.16 21.27
N PHE A 63 16.68 -8.80 21.47
CA PHE A 63 15.59 -9.15 20.53
C PHE A 63 15.90 -8.75 19.07
N LEU A 64 16.64 -7.64 18.88
CA LEU A 64 17.12 -7.14 17.60
C LEU A 64 18.21 -8.00 16.94
N ASP A 65 18.92 -8.84 17.68
CA ASP A 65 20.00 -9.70 17.17
C ASP A 65 19.52 -11.15 16.96
N ARG A 66 18.35 -11.49 17.52
CA ARG A 66 17.77 -12.82 17.41
C ARG A 66 17.41 -13.10 15.94
N ALA A 67 18.19 -13.97 15.32
CA ALA A 67 17.88 -14.53 14.01
C ALA A 67 16.73 -15.51 14.20
N SER A 68 15.66 -15.38 13.41
CA SER A 68 14.53 -16.30 13.44
C SER A 68 14.12 -16.66 12.02
N ARG A 69 13.53 -17.85 11.88
CA ARG A 69 12.99 -18.32 10.60
C ARG A 69 12.00 -17.31 10.01
N PHE A 70 11.12 -16.75 10.85
CA PHE A 70 10.18 -15.73 10.42
C PHE A 70 10.90 -14.49 9.89
N ARG A 71 11.87 -13.96 10.64
CA ARG A 71 12.61 -12.74 10.27
C ARG A 71 13.39 -12.89 8.96
N ALA A 72 13.99 -14.07 8.74
CA ALA A 72 14.71 -14.38 7.51
C ALA A 72 13.81 -14.32 6.25
N TYR A 73 12.51 -14.59 6.40
CA TYR A 73 11.54 -14.47 5.30
C TYR A 73 10.86 -13.10 5.28
N PHE A 74 10.57 -12.53 6.45
CA PHE A 74 9.87 -11.26 6.59
C PHE A 74 10.65 -10.10 6.00
N ILE A 75 11.94 -9.97 6.33
CA ILE A 75 12.75 -8.84 5.88
C ILE A 75 12.81 -8.78 4.34
N PRO A 76 13.20 -9.85 3.62
CA PRO A 76 13.24 -9.82 2.15
C PRO A 76 11.88 -9.54 1.51
N ILE A 77 10.79 -10.13 2.04
CA ILE A 77 9.44 -9.92 1.50
C ILE A 77 8.97 -8.49 1.74
N ALA A 78 9.23 -7.92 2.92
CA ALA A 78 8.90 -6.54 3.24
C ALA A 78 9.62 -5.55 2.31
N TYR A 79 10.92 -5.76 2.04
CA TYR A 79 11.65 -4.96 1.06
C TYR A 79 11.09 -5.09 -0.35
N GLY A 80 10.64 -6.27 -0.75
CA GLY A 80 9.98 -6.50 -2.04
C GLY A 80 8.65 -5.77 -2.20
N LEU A 81 7.94 -5.49 -1.10
CA LEU A 81 6.65 -4.78 -1.10
C LEU A 81 6.78 -3.24 -1.14
N ILE A 82 7.96 -2.69 -0.84
CA ILE A 82 8.19 -1.23 -0.79
C ILE A 82 7.70 -0.51 -2.05
N PRO A 83 7.97 -0.98 -3.28
CA PRO A 83 7.49 -0.29 -4.48
C PRO A 83 5.96 -0.26 -4.60
N VAL A 84 5.25 -1.29 -4.14
CA VAL A 84 3.76 -1.29 -4.12
C VAL A 84 3.25 -0.24 -3.14
N VAL A 85 3.82 -0.20 -1.93
CA VAL A 85 3.41 0.76 -0.90
C VAL A 85 3.72 2.20 -1.33
N GLY A 86 4.89 2.42 -1.93
CA GLY A 86 5.26 3.72 -2.50
C GLY A 86 4.31 4.14 -3.63
N ALA A 87 3.97 3.22 -4.54
CA ALA A 87 3.01 3.48 -5.60
C ALA A 87 1.60 3.76 -5.07
N ASP A 88 1.17 3.09 -4.00
CA ASP A 88 -0.10 3.40 -3.31
C ASP A 88 -0.11 4.84 -2.79
N TYR A 89 0.99 5.28 -2.16
CA TYR A 89 1.11 6.67 -1.74
C TYR A 89 1.03 7.64 -2.91
N PHE A 90 1.76 7.38 -4.00
CA PHE A 90 1.70 8.21 -5.20
C PHE A 90 0.31 8.22 -5.85
N ALA A 91 -0.35 7.07 -5.98
CA ALA A 91 -1.70 6.99 -6.53
C ALA A 91 -2.71 7.84 -5.73
N ARG A 92 -2.53 8.01 -4.42
CA ARG A 92 -3.40 8.90 -3.62
C ARG A 92 -3.12 10.39 -3.82
N GLN A 93 -1.85 10.77 -3.98
CA GLN A 93 -1.43 12.17 -3.97
C GLN A 93 -1.41 12.80 -5.37
N LEU A 94 -1.03 12.02 -6.38
CA LEU A 94 -0.75 12.51 -7.73
C LEU A 94 -2.01 13.04 -8.45
N PRO A 95 -3.22 12.45 -8.26
CA PRO A 95 -4.45 13.06 -8.76
C PRO A 95 -4.82 14.38 -8.09
N LYS A 96 -4.59 14.49 -6.76
CA LYS A 96 -4.83 15.73 -6.03
C LYS A 96 -3.93 16.84 -6.57
N PHE A 97 -2.66 16.50 -6.84
CA PHE A 97 -1.74 17.41 -7.51
C PHE A 97 -2.30 17.87 -8.86
N PHE A 98 -2.72 16.96 -9.75
CA PHE A 98 -3.26 17.38 -11.05
C PHE A 98 -4.57 18.17 -10.99
N GLN A 99 -5.42 17.93 -9.98
CA GLN A 99 -6.64 18.70 -9.77
C GLN A 99 -6.38 20.13 -9.23
N HIS A 100 -5.26 20.34 -8.52
CA HIS A 100 -5.00 21.58 -7.78
C HIS A 100 -3.79 22.36 -8.29
N ALA A 101 -2.93 21.77 -9.13
CA ALA A 101 -1.72 22.40 -9.64
C ALA A 101 -2.03 23.69 -10.42
N LEU A 102 -3.14 23.74 -11.16
CA LEU A 102 -3.55 24.96 -11.87
C LEU A 102 -4.10 26.05 -10.94
N ARG A 103 -4.50 25.70 -9.72
CA ARG A 103 -5.00 26.66 -8.72
C ARG A 103 -3.89 27.43 -8.02
N LEU A 104 -2.63 27.01 -8.19
CA LEU A 104 -1.45 27.69 -7.64
C LEU A 104 -1.27 29.10 -8.23
N VAL A 105 -1.46 29.24 -9.54
CA VAL A 105 -1.37 30.54 -10.25
C VAL A 105 -2.40 31.56 -9.73
N PRO A 106 -3.71 31.25 -9.70
CA PRO A 106 -4.70 32.17 -9.16
C PRO A 106 -4.57 32.38 -7.64
N ALA A 107 -4.06 31.41 -6.87
CA ALA A 107 -3.79 31.59 -5.45
C ALA A 107 -2.67 32.61 -5.19
N VAL A 108 -1.58 32.57 -5.98
CA VAL A 108 -0.49 33.56 -5.92
C VAL A 108 -0.99 34.94 -6.36
N GLN A 109 -1.83 35.00 -7.40
CA GLN A 109 -2.48 36.24 -7.85
C GLN A 109 -3.40 36.86 -6.79
N GLN A 110 -4.10 36.03 -6.00
CA GLN A 110 -4.92 36.50 -4.88
C GLN A 110 -4.09 37.07 -3.73
N THR A 111 -2.95 36.47 -3.38
CA THR A 111 -2.04 37.04 -2.37
C THR A 111 -1.46 38.39 -2.79
N LEU A 112 -1.39 38.67 -4.10
CA LEU A 112 -0.95 39.95 -4.66
C LEU A 112 -2.10 40.96 -4.84
N GLY A 113 -3.29 40.70 -4.27
CA GLY A 113 -4.42 41.64 -4.25
C GLY A 113 -5.28 41.64 -5.52
N SER A 114 -5.05 40.74 -6.48
CA SER A 114 -5.88 40.61 -7.67
C SER A 114 -6.98 39.56 -7.48
N SER A 115 -8.24 39.97 -7.64
CA SER A 115 -9.41 39.11 -7.40
C SER A 115 -9.61 38.09 -8.54
N ALA A 116 -8.81 37.04 -8.56
CA ALA A 116 -8.82 35.98 -9.59
C ALA A 116 -9.87 34.87 -9.35
N VAL A 117 -10.90 35.13 -8.53
CA VAL A 117 -11.95 34.16 -8.13
C VAL A 117 -12.80 33.68 -9.31
N ARG A 118 -12.87 34.47 -10.41
CA ARG A 118 -13.58 34.12 -11.65
C ARG A 118 -12.66 33.67 -12.79
N SER A 119 -11.39 33.34 -12.52
CA SER A 119 -10.46 32.93 -13.57
C SER A 119 -10.80 31.52 -14.10
N PRO A 120 -10.80 31.30 -15.43
CA PRO A 120 -11.06 29.98 -16.02
C PRO A 120 -10.03 28.93 -15.60
N LEU A 121 -8.84 29.36 -15.16
CA LEU A 121 -7.80 28.51 -14.57
C LEU A 121 -8.17 27.93 -13.20
N TYR A 122 -9.04 28.60 -12.43
CA TYR A 122 -9.52 28.08 -11.14
C TYR A 122 -10.47 26.90 -11.30
N GLN A 123 -11.23 26.89 -12.41
CA GLN A 123 -12.17 25.83 -12.78
C GLN A 123 -11.54 24.77 -13.70
N ALA A 124 -10.37 25.05 -14.29
CA ALA A 124 -9.66 24.12 -15.14
C ALA A 124 -9.15 22.92 -14.32
N ARG A 125 -9.74 21.75 -14.56
CA ARG A 125 -9.22 20.46 -14.07
C ARG A 125 -8.37 19.84 -15.17
N LEU A 126 -7.08 19.63 -14.89
CA LEU A 126 -6.12 19.03 -15.84
C LEU A 126 -6.44 17.55 -16.11
N LEU A 127 -7.14 16.90 -15.18
CA LEU A 127 -7.76 15.58 -15.32
C LEU A 127 -9.22 15.65 -14.87
N SER A 128 -10.14 15.20 -15.73
CA SER A 128 -11.56 14.97 -15.40
C SER A 128 -11.73 13.64 -14.66
N ASP A 129 -12.81 13.53 -13.85
CA ASP A 129 -13.03 12.47 -12.86
C ASP A 129 -12.86 11.01 -13.37
N PRO A 130 -13.15 10.65 -14.64
CA PRO A 130 -12.87 9.29 -15.13
C PRO A 130 -11.37 8.97 -15.33
N ARG A 131 -10.53 9.97 -15.65
CA ARG A 131 -9.11 9.77 -16.00
C ARG A 131 -8.20 9.65 -14.78
N ILE A 132 -8.68 10.15 -13.64
CA ILE A 132 -7.95 10.06 -12.36
C ILE A 132 -7.76 8.60 -11.95
N VAL A 133 -8.82 7.80 -12.05
CA VAL A 133 -8.79 6.37 -11.74
C VAL A 133 -7.80 5.64 -12.64
N THR A 134 -7.80 5.94 -13.93
CA THR A 134 -6.87 5.33 -14.88
C THR A 134 -5.42 5.62 -14.49
N VAL A 135 -5.12 6.86 -14.07
CA VAL A 135 -3.78 7.24 -13.59
C VAL A 135 -3.43 6.52 -12.30
N GLN A 136 -4.36 6.42 -11.34
CA GLN A 136 -4.14 5.68 -10.09
C GLN A 136 -3.84 4.21 -10.33
N VAL A 137 -4.68 3.54 -11.12
CA VAL A 137 -4.49 2.12 -11.48
C VAL A 137 -3.20 1.93 -12.28
N ALA A 138 -2.85 2.85 -13.18
CA ALA A 138 -1.59 2.79 -13.92
C ALA A 138 -0.37 2.93 -12.99
N ILE A 139 -0.40 3.84 -12.02
CA ILE A 139 0.67 3.99 -11.03
C ILE A 139 0.82 2.72 -10.19
N ILE A 140 -0.30 2.12 -9.74
CA ILE A 140 -0.27 0.84 -9.00
C ILE A 140 0.26 -0.28 -9.87
N ALA A 141 -0.12 -0.36 -11.16
CA ALA A 141 0.38 -1.36 -12.08
C ALA A 141 1.91 -1.24 -12.25
N ILE A 142 2.42 -0.03 -12.45
CA ILE A 142 3.87 0.24 -12.54
C ILE A 142 4.57 -0.13 -11.22
N GLY A 143 4.01 0.26 -10.08
CA GLY A 143 4.52 -0.09 -8.75
C GLY A 143 4.56 -1.59 -8.51
N THR A 144 3.53 -2.31 -8.95
CA THR A 144 3.43 -3.77 -8.85
C THR A 144 4.47 -4.44 -9.73
N LEU A 145 4.69 -3.97 -10.96
CA LEU A 145 5.76 -4.49 -11.83
C LEU A 145 7.15 -4.26 -11.23
N ALA A 146 7.40 -3.08 -10.67
CA ALA A 146 8.65 -2.77 -9.97
C ALA A 146 8.83 -3.64 -8.71
N ALA A 147 7.75 -3.90 -7.98
CA ALA A 147 7.74 -4.79 -6.83
C ALA A 147 8.00 -6.25 -7.21
N LEU A 148 7.39 -6.75 -8.29
CA LEU A 148 7.66 -8.10 -8.81
C LEU A 148 9.13 -8.23 -9.24
N TRP A 149 9.67 -7.24 -9.93
CA TRP A 149 11.06 -7.24 -10.36
C TRP A 149 12.04 -7.22 -9.17
N SER A 150 11.81 -6.33 -8.19
CA SER A 150 12.65 -6.26 -6.99
C SER A 150 12.52 -7.52 -6.13
N THR A 151 11.30 -8.05 -5.96
CA THR A 151 11.05 -9.30 -5.24
C THR A 151 11.69 -10.49 -5.92
N TRP A 152 11.70 -10.56 -7.26
CA TRP A 152 12.43 -11.60 -7.98
C TRP A 152 13.93 -11.58 -7.69
N ARG A 153 14.54 -10.38 -7.71
CA ARG A 153 15.97 -10.19 -7.39
C ARG A 153 16.28 -10.55 -5.94
N ILE A 154 15.46 -10.08 -5.00
CA ILE A 154 15.63 -10.29 -3.56
C ILE A 154 15.39 -11.77 -3.21
N ALA A 155 14.30 -12.37 -3.68
CA ALA A 155 13.98 -13.77 -3.42
C ALA A 155 15.07 -14.72 -3.96
N SER A 156 15.64 -14.39 -5.12
CA SER A 156 16.73 -15.18 -5.70
C SER A 156 18.01 -15.16 -4.87
N ARG A 157 18.30 -14.04 -4.19
CA ARG A 157 19.52 -13.86 -3.38
C ARG A 157 19.33 -14.31 -1.94
N GLU A 158 18.23 -13.94 -1.31
CA GLU A 158 18.01 -14.06 0.14
C GLU A 158 17.12 -15.25 0.51
N LEU A 159 16.06 -15.53 -0.28
CA LEU A 159 15.07 -16.56 0.07
C LEU A 159 15.41 -17.95 -0.47
N VAL A 160 16.03 -18.04 -1.64
CA VAL A 160 16.42 -19.31 -2.25
C VAL A 160 17.42 -20.12 -1.38
N PRO A 161 18.49 -19.52 -0.81
CA PRO A 161 19.46 -20.27 0.00
C PRO A 161 18.85 -20.87 1.27
N VAL A 162 17.84 -20.19 1.85
CA VAL A 162 17.18 -20.61 3.09
C VAL A 162 15.97 -21.54 2.85
N SER A 163 15.61 -21.79 1.59
CA SER A 163 14.42 -22.56 1.21
C SER A 163 14.74 -23.96 0.68
N ARG A 164 13.82 -24.92 0.89
CA ARG A 164 13.90 -26.29 0.36
C ARG A 164 13.67 -26.34 -1.16
N GLY A 165 12.87 -25.42 -1.68
CA GLY A 165 12.51 -25.33 -3.10
C GLY A 165 12.78 -23.95 -3.69
N THR A 166 13.54 -23.91 -4.79
CA THR A 166 13.94 -22.66 -5.45
C THR A 166 12.77 -21.98 -6.16
N VAL A 167 11.97 -22.77 -6.89
CA VAL A 167 10.82 -22.27 -7.65
C VAL A 167 9.66 -21.93 -6.71
N GLY A 168 9.36 -22.81 -5.75
CA GLY A 168 8.22 -22.64 -4.83
C GLY A 168 8.27 -21.35 -4.02
N VAL A 169 9.43 -21.03 -3.42
CA VAL A 169 9.55 -19.79 -2.62
C VAL A 169 9.46 -18.53 -3.49
N ARG A 170 9.98 -18.57 -4.72
CA ARG A 170 9.90 -17.43 -5.65
C ARG A 170 8.46 -17.20 -6.08
N VAL A 171 7.75 -18.26 -6.48
CA VAL A 171 6.34 -18.17 -6.86
C VAL A 171 5.49 -17.69 -5.69
N ALA A 172 5.74 -18.18 -4.47
CA ALA A 172 5.00 -17.73 -3.28
C ALA A 172 5.26 -16.25 -2.95
N ALA A 173 6.52 -15.80 -3.00
CA ALA A 173 6.87 -14.41 -2.73
C ALA A 173 6.32 -13.45 -3.81
N LEU A 174 6.46 -13.81 -5.09
CA LEU A 174 5.88 -13.04 -6.19
C LEU A 174 4.35 -13.04 -6.14
N GLY A 175 3.74 -14.19 -5.83
CA GLY A 175 2.30 -14.33 -5.71
C GLY A 175 1.73 -13.44 -4.61
N LEU A 176 2.41 -13.33 -3.46
CA LEU A 176 2.03 -12.40 -2.40
C LEU A 176 2.07 -10.94 -2.86
N VAL A 177 3.14 -10.53 -3.54
CA VAL A 177 3.30 -9.17 -4.07
C VAL A 177 2.23 -8.86 -5.12
N LEU A 178 1.97 -9.80 -6.03
CA LEU A 178 0.92 -9.68 -7.03
C LEU A 178 -0.46 -9.54 -6.36
N ALA A 179 -0.75 -10.37 -5.35
CA ALA A 179 -2.00 -10.30 -4.61
C ALA A 179 -2.18 -8.94 -3.93
N CYS A 180 -1.13 -8.39 -3.30
CA CYS A 180 -1.16 -7.04 -2.73
C CYS A 180 -1.40 -5.96 -3.79
N GLY A 181 -0.73 -6.04 -4.94
CA GLY A 181 -0.91 -5.09 -6.04
C GLY A 181 -2.32 -5.15 -6.66
N VAL A 182 -2.85 -6.35 -6.88
CA VAL A 182 -4.21 -6.57 -7.38
C VAL A 182 -5.25 -6.06 -6.37
N ALA A 183 -5.09 -6.39 -5.09
CA ALA A 183 -5.98 -5.90 -4.04
C ALA A 183 -6.01 -4.37 -3.99
N ALA A 184 -4.85 -3.71 -4.10
CA ALA A 184 -4.76 -2.26 -4.18
C ALA A 184 -5.50 -1.71 -5.42
N ALA A 185 -5.25 -2.27 -6.62
CA ALA A 185 -5.90 -1.84 -7.86
C ALA A 185 -7.44 -2.00 -7.80
N VAL A 186 -7.93 -3.11 -7.25
CA VAL A 186 -9.37 -3.36 -7.05
C VAL A 186 -9.96 -2.35 -6.07
N LEU A 187 -9.27 -2.03 -4.98
CA LEU A 187 -9.72 -1.02 -4.03
C LEU A 187 -9.90 0.36 -4.69
N TYR A 188 -8.97 0.79 -5.56
CA TYR A 188 -9.15 2.04 -6.31
C TYR A 188 -10.37 2.00 -7.24
N GLY A 189 -10.61 0.86 -7.91
CA GLY A 189 -11.81 0.68 -8.72
C GLY A 189 -13.10 0.76 -7.90
N LEU A 190 -13.14 0.09 -6.74
CA LEU A 190 -14.32 0.06 -5.85
C LEU A 190 -14.59 1.41 -5.19
N ILE A 191 -13.55 2.15 -4.79
CA ILE A 191 -13.70 3.49 -4.20
C ILE A 191 -14.34 4.44 -5.21
N ASN A 192 -13.96 4.34 -6.49
CA ASN A 192 -14.55 5.17 -7.53
C ASN A 192 -15.95 4.69 -7.97
N ALA A 193 -16.24 3.40 -7.90
CA ALA A 193 -17.58 2.88 -8.19
C ALA A 193 -18.61 3.21 -7.08
N ALA A 194 -18.13 3.65 -5.91
CA ALA A 194 -18.95 4.11 -4.79
C ALA A 194 -19.26 5.62 -4.84
N ASP A 195 -18.72 6.34 -5.82
CA ASP A 195 -19.05 7.73 -6.16
C ASP A 195 -20.14 7.79 -7.24
#